data_AF-A0A8H4PA32-F1
#
_entry.id   AF-A0A8H4PA32-F1
#
_cell.length_a   1.000
_cell.length_b   1.000
_cell.length_c   1.000
_cell.angle_alpha   90.00
_cell.angle_beta   90.00
_cell.angle_gamma   90.00
#
_symmetry.space_group_name_H-M   'P 1'
#
loop_
_entity.id
_entity.type
_entity.pdbx_description
1 polymer ?
#
loop_
_entity_poly.entity_id
_entity_poly.type
_entity_poly.pdbx_seq_one_letter_code
_entity_poly.pdbx_strand_id
1 'polypeptide(L)'
;MSYIAPSVTPVSGMPAFRIYTLNPKTFGVVDVETYYADMSNPEFQKSPTWTKYYSAREAYGPLVQPPLNQSAELTPAFWHNVTVSLESNQTSFDEYWARRTRGWDVQPCDEKCRKLDICQLRAARSENNCFVPSLGSGLSIRSVDVIKVDKTKCDNSMMSMTLRLIASRKDLLGKLAKQAGRI
;
A
#
# COMPACT_ATOMS: atom_id res chain seq x y z
N MET A 1 -3.73 -2.15 17.40
CA MET A 1 -4.18 -2.11 15.99
C MET A 1 -3.90 -0.71 15.47
N SER A 2 -3.33 -0.59 14.29
CA SER A 2 -3.04 0.71 13.66
C SER A 2 -3.78 0.79 12.33
N TYR A 3 -4.53 1.87 12.11
CA TYR A 3 -5.30 2.07 10.88
C TYR A 3 -4.52 2.96 9.91
N ILE A 4 -4.07 2.39 8.80
CA ILE A 4 -3.43 3.16 7.74
C ILE A 4 -4.52 3.69 6.82
N ALA A 5 -4.77 5.01 6.89
CA ALA A 5 -5.76 5.70 6.07
C ALA A 5 -5.25 5.92 4.64
N PRO A 6 -6.15 5.98 3.64
CA PRO A 6 -5.77 6.33 2.28
C PRO A 6 -5.39 7.81 2.17
N SER A 7 -4.74 8.17 1.06
CA SER A 7 -4.44 9.56 0.72
C SER A 7 -5.61 10.22 -0.02
N VAL A 8 -5.76 11.53 0.21
CA VAL A 8 -6.59 12.39 -0.65
C VAL A 8 -5.89 12.63 -1.99
N THR A 9 -4.56 12.65 -2.02
CA THR A 9 -3.80 12.81 -3.25
C THR A 9 -3.90 11.55 -4.13
N PRO A 10 -4.21 11.68 -5.43
CA PRO A 10 -4.53 10.55 -6.32
C PRO A 10 -3.34 9.79 -6.91
N VAL A 11 -2.24 9.62 -6.18
CA VAL A 11 -1.02 8.98 -6.75
C VAL A 11 -1.17 7.46 -6.88
N SER A 12 -1.83 6.83 -5.91
CA SER A 12 -1.85 5.36 -5.74
C SER A 12 -3.27 4.78 -5.68
N GLY A 13 -4.27 5.54 -6.10
CA GLY A 13 -5.68 5.15 -6.08
C GLY A 13 -6.60 6.37 -6.07
N MET A 14 -7.92 6.12 -6.09
CA MET A 14 -8.89 7.22 -6.00
C MET A 14 -8.68 8.02 -4.71
N PRO A 15 -8.76 9.36 -4.73
CA PRO A 15 -8.78 10.21 -3.54
C PRO A 15 -9.76 9.68 -2.51
N ALA A 16 -9.32 9.56 -1.26
CA ALA A 16 -10.17 9.01 -0.21
C ALA A 16 -9.86 9.60 1.16
N PHE A 17 -10.88 9.61 2.02
CA PHE A 17 -10.75 9.84 3.45
C PHE A 17 -11.60 8.82 4.23
N ARG A 18 -11.44 8.78 5.55
CA ARG A 18 -12.16 7.86 6.43
C ARG A 18 -12.88 8.59 7.55
N ILE A 19 -14.06 8.08 7.88
CA ILE A 19 -14.82 8.45 9.07
C ILE A 19 -14.79 7.26 10.03
N TYR A 20 -14.40 7.52 11.28
CA TYR A 20 -14.34 6.51 12.33
C TYR A 20 -15.54 6.68 13.26
N THR A 21 -16.31 5.62 13.44
CA THR A 21 -17.34 5.55 14.47
C THR A 21 -16.73 4.92 15.71
N LEU A 22 -16.80 5.60 16.85
CA LEU A 22 -16.21 5.15 18.11
C LEU A 22 -17.31 4.78 19.13
N ASN A 23 -17.01 3.82 19.99
CA ASN A 23 -17.83 3.56 21.17
C ASN A 23 -17.60 4.69 22.19
N PRO A 24 -18.64 5.39 22.66
CA PRO A 24 -18.49 6.56 23.53
C PRO A 24 -17.91 6.25 24.92
N LYS A 25 -17.89 4.98 25.35
CA LYS A 25 -17.39 4.57 26.67
C LYS A 25 -15.94 4.09 26.63
N THR A 26 -15.60 3.27 25.63
CA THR A 26 -14.28 2.62 25.52
C THR A 26 -13.35 3.35 24.55
N PHE A 27 -13.91 4.25 23.72
CA PHE A 27 -13.25 4.86 22.56
C PHE A 27 -12.73 3.84 21.54
N GLY A 28 -13.20 2.59 21.62
CA GLY A 28 -12.90 1.55 20.64
C GLY A 28 -13.57 1.86 19.30
N VAL A 29 -12.87 1.54 18.21
CA VAL A 29 -13.41 1.73 16.86
C VAL A 29 -14.51 0.70 16.61
N VAL A 30 -15.72 1.19 16.32
CA VAL A 30 -16.89 0.37 16.00
C VAL A 30 -17.02 0.19 14.50
N ASP A 31 -16.72 1.21 13.71
CA ASP A 31 -16.70 1.09 12.25
C ASP A 31 -15.73 2.10 11.62
N VAL A 32 -15.32 1.81 10.40
CA VAL A 32 -14.50 2.67 9.56
C VAL A 32 -15.16 2.75 8.19
N GLU A 33 -15.75 3.89 7.89
CA GLU A 33 -16.33 4.17 6.59
C GLU A 33 -15.31 4.90 5.72
N THR A 34 -15.02 4.36 4.54
CA THR A 34 -14.14 5.02 3.57
C THR A 34 -15.00 5.71 2.53
N TYR A 35 -14.73 6.99 2.29
CA TYR A 35 -15.33 7.77 1.21
C TYR A 35 -14.29 8.02 0.14
N TYR A 36 -14.71 8.03 -1.12
CA TYR A 36 -13.82 8.31 -2.24
C TYR A 36 -14.46 9.31 -3.20
N ALA A 37 -13.61 9.93 -4.02
CA ALA A 37 -14.05 10.73 -5.16
C ALA A 37 -13.59 10.05 -6.45
N ASP A 38 -14.52 9.86 -7.39
CA ASP A 38 -14.25 9.20 -8.66
C ASP A 38 -13.54 10.15 -9.63
N MET A 39 -12.30 9.83 -9.97
CA MET A 39 -11.50 10.60 -10.92
C MET A 39 -11.94 10.42 -12.38
N SER A 40 -12.67 9.36 -12.70
CA SER A 40 -13.22 9.15 -14.04
C SER A 40 -14.41 10.06 -14.32
N ASN A 41 -14.98 10.69 -13.29
CA ASN A 41 -16.03 11.68 -13.44
C ASN A 41 -15.47 12.99 -14.05
N PRO A 42 -16.03 13.49 -15.17
CA PRO A 42 -15.57 14.74 -15.79
C PRO A 42 -15.59 15.97 -14.85
N GLU A 43 -16.46 15.96 -13.84
CA GLU A 43 -16.59 17.06 -12.88
C GLU A 43 -15.60 16.98 -11.71
N PHE A 44 -14.79 15.92 -11.62
CA PHE A 44 -13.84 15.70 -10.52
C PHE A 44 -12.91 16.89 -10.27
N GLN A 45 -12.40 17.52 -11.34
CA GLN A 45 -11.47 18.66 -11.25
C GLN A 45 -12.15 19.99 -10.91
N LYS A 46 -13.48 20.06 -10.97
CA LYS A 46 -14.25 21.27 -10.65
C LYS A 46 -14.93 21.17 -9.29
N SER A 47 -15.63 20.06 -9.06
CA SER A 47 -16.39 19.78 -7.85
C SER A 47 -16.43 18.26 -7.62
N PRO A 48 -15.46 17.69 -6.89
CA PRO A 48 -15.43 16.25 -6.65
C PRO A 48 -16.62 15.85 -5.76
N THR A 49 -17.39 14.86 -6.22
CA THR A 49 -18.45 14.25 -5.42
C THR A 49 -17.86 13.13 -4.57
N TRP A 50 -18.07 13.20 -3.26
CA TRP A 50 -17.62 12.18 -2.32
C TRP A 50 -18.73 11.16 -2.06
N THR A 51 -18.45 9.90 -2.33
CA THR A 51 -19.40 8.80 -2.15
C THR A 51 -18.83 7.76 -1.18
N LYS A 52 -19.72 7.10 -0.41
CA LYS A 52 -19.31 6.00 0.47
C LYS A 52 -18.79 4.87 -0.41
N TYR A 53 -17.53 4.49 -0.21
CA TYR A 53 -16.89 3.38 -0.91
C TYR A 53 -17.22 2.05 -0.23
N TYR A 54 -16.96 1.94 1.07
CA TYR A 54 -17.33 0.78 1.88
C TYR A 54 -17.29 1.10 3.38
N SER A 55 -18.02 0.31 4.17
CA SER A 55 -17.83 0.17 5.62
C SER A 55 -16.96 -1.07 5.90
N ALA A 56 -15.96 -0.92 6.78
CA ALA A 56 -15.11 -2.01 7.20
C ALA A 56 -15.91 -3.13 7.89
N ARG A 57 -16.90 -2.77 8.70
CA ARG A 57 -17.81 -3.73 9.33
C ARG A 57 -18.63 -4.49 8.30
N GLU A 58 -19.23 -3.79 7.34
CA GLU A 58 -20.05 -4.43 6.30
C GLU A 58 -19.20 -5.39 5.44
N ALA A 59 -17.99 -4.99 5.07
CA ALA A 59 -17.11 -5.78 4.21
C ALA A 59 -16.43 -6.97 4.90
N TYR A 60 -15.98 -6.79 6.15
CA TYR A 60 -15.15 -7.80 6.83
C TYR A 60 -15.87 -8.52 7.97
N GLY A 61 -16.98 -7.99 8.47
CA GLY A 61 -17.79 -8.62 9.52
C GLY A 61 -18.26 -10.04 9.19
N PRO A 62 -18.70 -10.34 7.95
CA PRO A 62 -19.07 -11.70 7.53
C PRO A 62 -17.90 -12.66 7.35
N LEU A 63 -16.65 -12.17 7.25
CA LEU A 63 -15.48 -13.01 7.00
C LEU A 63 -14.97 -13.71 8.26
N VAL A 64 -15.39 -13.29 9.45
CA VAL A 64 -14.89 -13.81 10.73
C VAL A 64 -15.90 -14.74 11.40
N GLN A 65 -15.39 -15.66 12.22
CA GLN A 65 -16.20 -16.58 13.02
C GLN A 65 -15.88 -16.43 14.51
N PRO A 66 -16.89 -16.22 15.38
CA PRO A 66 -18.28 -15.94 15.05
C PRO A 66 -18.44 -14.60 14.30
N PRO A 67 -19.54 -14.42 13.54
CA PRO A 67 -19.82 -13.15 12.86
C PRO A 67 -19.82 -11.97 13.83
N LEU A 68 -19.37 -10.81 13.36
CA LEU A 68 -19.26 -9.61 14.19
C LEU A 68 -20.66 -9.11 14.62
N ASN A 69 -20.90 -9.03 15.93
CA ASN A 69 -22.16 -8.51 16.48
C ASN A 69 -22.41 -7.05 16.10
N GLN A 70 -23.69 -6.66 15.99
CA GLN A 70 -24.09 -5.25 15.87
C GLN A 70 -23.56 -4.48 17.09
N SER A 71 -22.77 -3.44 16.86
CA SER A 71 -22.05 -2.64 17.88
C SER A 71 -20.75 -3.21 18.47
N ALA A 72 -20.31 -4.42 18.10
CA ALA A 72 -19.03 -4.97 18.61
C ALA A 72 -17.81 -4.26 18.01
N GLU A 73 -16.89 -3.79 18.82
CA GLU A 73 -15.69 -3.07 18.34
C GLU A 73 -14.82 -3.90 17.39
N LEU A 74 -14.18 -3.23 16.43
CA LEU A 74 -13.17 -3.79 15.53
C LEU A 74 -11.85 -3.98 16.28
N THR A 75 -11.84 -4.95 17.18
CA THR A 75 -10.70 -5.27 18.05
C THR A 75 -9.49 -5.78 17.26
N PRO A 76 -8.28 -5.79 17.84
CA PRO A 76 -7.12 -6.42 17.21
C PRO A 76 -7.35 -7.89 16.84
N ALA A 77 -8.10 -8.63 17.67
CA ALA A 77 -8.45 -10.03 17.41
C ALA A 77 -9.36 -10.17 16.19
N PHE A 78 -10.33 -9.26 16.02
CA PHE A 78 -11.16 -9.20 14.82
C PHE A 78 -10.29 -9.04 13.57
N TRP A 79 -9.38 -8.06 13.54
CA TRP A 79 -8.51 -7.83 12.39
C TRP A 79 -7.54 -8.99 12.11
N HIS A 80 -7.04 -9.65 13.17
CA HIS A 80 -6.27 -10.88 13.01
C HIS A 80 -7.08 -11.97 12.29
N ASN A 81 -8.31 -12.23 12.74
CA ASN A 81 -9.18 -13.22 12.12
C ASN A 81 -9.52 -12.86 10.67
N VAL A 82 -9.71 -11.57 10.35
CA VAL A 82 -9.83 -11.12 8.96
C VAL A 82 -8.62 -11.56 8.14
N THR A 83 -7.39 -11.31 8.61
CA THR A 83 -6.18 -11.75 7.87
C THR A 83 -6.12 -13.27 7.69
N VAL A 84 -6.60 -14.06 8.65
CA VAL A 84 -6.68 -15.53 8.53
C VAL A 84 -7.67 -15.91 7.42
N SER A 85 -8.83 -15.26 7.36
CA SER A 85 -9.81 -15.48 6.30
C SER A 85 -9.26 -15.09 4.93
N LEU A 86 -8.59 -13.94 4.81
CA LEU A 86 -7.95 -13.50 3.56
C LEU A 86 -6.84 -14.46 3.10
N GLU A 87 -6.10 -15.06 4.03
CA GLU A 87 -5.05 -16.03 3.71
C GLU A 87 -5.63 -17.34 3.15
N SER A 88 -6.77 -17.79 3.69
CA SER A 88 -7.44 -19.02 3.27
C SER A 88 -8.33 -18.86 2.02
N ASN A 89 -8.90 -17.68 1.77
CA ASN A 89 -9.88 -17.44 0.72
C ASN A 89 -9.38 -16.38 -0.28
N GLN A 90 -9.11 -16.81 -1.51
CA GLN A 90 -8.61 -15.93 -2.58
C GLN A 90 -9.61 -14.82 -2.94
N THR A 91 -10.90 -15.13 -3.05
CA THR A 91 -11.93 -14.14 -3.40
C THR A 91 -12.00 -13.01 -2.38
N SER A 92 -11.99 -13.34 -1.08
CA SER A 92 -11.97 -12.33 -0.02
C SER A 92 -10.70 -11.47 -0.08
N PHE A 93 -9.55 -12.08 -0.38
CA PHE A 93 -8.31 -11.35 -0.58
C PHE A 93 -8.36 -10.42 -1.79
N ASP A 94 -8.89 -10.86 -2.92
CA ASP A 94 -8.99 -10.06 -4.15
C ASP A 94 -9.87 -8.82 -3.94
N GLU A 95 -10.97 -8.95 -3.20
CA GLU A 95 -11.78 -7.79 -2.83
C GLU A 95 -11.04 -6.82 -1.90
N TYR A 96 -10.35 -7.33 -0.87
CA TYR A 96 -9.48 -6.52 -0.01
C TYR A 96 -8.41 -5.79 -0.84
N TRP A 97 -7.79 -6.51 -1.77
CA TRP A 97 -6.73 -6.03 -2.64
C TRP A 97 -7.22 -4.88 -3.53
N ALA A 98 -8.40 -5.04 -4.15
CA ALA A 98 -9.04 -3.98 -4.93
C ALA A 98 -9.38 -2.74 -4.07
N ARG A 99 -9.80 -2.93 -2.81
CA ARG A 99 -10.11 -1.82 -1.91
C ARG A 99 -8.89 -0.96 -1.57
N ARG A 100 -7.66 -1.49 -1.67
CA ARG A 100 -6.43 -0.73 -1.39
C ARG A 100 -6.28 0.47 -2.31
N THR A 101 -6.61 0.34 -3.59
CA THR A 101 -6.56 1.44 -4.57
C THR A 101 -7.93 2.04 -4.86
N ARG A 102 -8.96 1.61 -4.10
CA ARG A 102 -10.37 1.96 -4.30
C ARG A 102 -10.86 1.59 -5.71
N GLY A 103 -10.42 0.43 -6.19
CA GLY A 103 -10.78 -0.08 -7.52
C GLY A 103 -10.02 0.55 -8.69
N TRP A 104 -9.12 1.50 -8.44
CA TRP A 104 -8.33 2.14 -9.49
C TRP A 104 -7.03 1.38 -9.77
N ASP A 105 -6.79 1.02 -11.04
CA ASP A 105 -5.54 0.36 -11.50
C ASP A 105 -5.09 -0.82 -10.61
N VAL A 106 -6.04 -1.70 -10.27
CA VAL A 106 -5.80 -2.85 -9.38
C VAL A 106 -4.83 -3.82 -10.07
N GLN A 107 -3.59 -3.84 -9.60
CA GLN A 107 -2.56 -4.72 -10.16
C GLN A 107 -2.87 -6.20 -9.84
N PRO A 108 -2.59 -7.15 -10.74
CA PRO A 108 -2.73 -8.56 -10.43
C PRO A 108 -1.79 -8.96 -9.30
N CYS A 109 -2.29 -9.78 -8.36
CA CYS A 109 -1.53 -10.26 -7.21
C CYS A 109 -1.61 -11.79 -7.16
N ASP A 110 -0.49 -12.45 -7.41
CA ASP A 110 -0.36 -13.90 -7.37
C ASP A 110 -0.26 -14.43 -5.92
N GLU A 111 -0.12 -15.75 -5.76
CA GLU A 111 -0.02 -16.37 -4.44
C GLU A 111 1.17 -15.84 -3.61
N LYS A 112 2.30 -15.55 -4.27
CA LYS A 112 3.49 -15.00 -3.62
C LYS A 112 3.22 -13.59 -3.11
N CYS A 113 2.62 -12.75 -3.95
CA CYS A 113 2.18 -11.40 -3.60
C CYS A 113 1.20 -11.45 -2.41
N ARG A 114 0.20 -12.33 -2.44
CA ARG A 114 -0.76 -12.51 -1.34
C ARG A 114 -0.07 -12.88 -0.03
N LYS A 115 0.82 -13.88 -0.04
CA LYS A 115 1.57 -14.29 1.17
C LYS A 115 2.39 -13.15 1.75
N LEU A 116 3.07 -12.39 0.90
CA LEU A 116 3.86 -11.22 1.32
C LEU A 116 2.96 -10.13 1.92
N ASP A 117 1.81 -9.86 1.30
CA ASP A 117 0.90 -8.81 1.75
C ASP A 117 0.22 -9.16 3.09
N ILE A 118 -0.23 -10.41 3.25
CA ILE A 118 -0.74 -10.91 4.53
C ILE A 118 0.32 -10.82 5.63
N CYS A 119 1.57 -11.12 5.29
CA CYS A 119 2.68 -10.94 6.23
C CYS A 119 2.83 -9.45 6.61
N GLN A 120 2.83 -8.54 5.64
CA GLN A 120 2.94 -7.09 5.91
C GLN A 120 1.79 -6.56 6.77
N LEU A 121 0.56 -7.06 6.57
CA LEU A 121 -0.60 -6.73 7.42
C LEU A 121 -0.40 -7.13 8.90
N ARG A 122 0.37 -8.19 9.15
CA ARG A 122 0.68 -8.70 10.49
C ARG A 122 1.99 -8.13 11.06
N ALA A 123 2.84 -7.53 10.23
CA ALA A 123 4.16 -7.01 10.59
C ALA A 123 4.10 -5.54 11.03
N ALA A 124 3.63 -5.29 12.25
CA ALA A 124 3.61 -3.93 12.83
C ALA A 124 4.97 -3.49 13.43
N ARG A 125 5.97 -4.38 13.47
CA ARG A 125 7.33 -4.11 13.97
C ARG A 125 8.32 -4.17 12.81
N SER A 126 9.12 -3.14 12.62
CA SER A 126 10.08 -3.06 11.51
C SER A 126 11.14 -4.17 11.52
N GLU A 127 11.50 -4.70 12.69
CA GLU A 127 12.43 -5.84 12.81
C GLU A 127 11.83 -7.16 12.27
N ASN A 128 10.50 -7.26 12.20
CA ASN A 128 9.77 -8.41 11.67
C ASN A 128 9.27 -8.15 10.24
N ASN A 129 9.96 -7.28 9.49
CA ASN A 129 9.59 -6.96 8.12
C ASN A 129 9.55 -8.23 7.24
N CYS A 130 8.48 -8.35 6.48
CA CYS A 130 8.26 -9.47 5.56
C CYS A 130 9.06 -9.36 4.26
N PHE A 131 9.66 -8.19 4.02
CA PHE A 131 10.62 -8.00 2.95
C PHE A 131 12.04 -8.22 3.48
N VAL A 132 12.70 -9.27 3.00
CA VAL A 132 14.12 -9.49 3.25
C VAL A 132 14.89 -8.64 2.22
N PRO A 133 15.67 -7.63 2.67
CA PRO A 133 16.52 -6.87 1.75
C PRO A 133 17.53 -7.81 1.13
N SER A 134 17.52 -7.98 -0.20
CA SER A 134 18.62 -8.65 -0.88
C SER A 134 19.72 -7.62 -1.16
N LEU A 135 20.97 -8.03 -0.98
CA LEU A 135 22.11 -7.20 -1.37
C LEU A 135 22.02 -6.99 -2.89
N GLY A 136 21.68 -5.77 -3.31
CA GLY A 136 21.42 -5.42 -4.71
C GLY A 136 19.99 -4.97 -5.04
N SER A 137 18.97 -5.24 -4.21
CA SER A 137 17.59 -4.78 -4.48
C SER A 137 17.34 -3.32 -4.11
N GLY A 138 18.18 -2.73 -3.24
CA GLY A 138 18.19 -1.28 -2.95
C GLY A 138 19.10 -0.47 -3.89
N LEU A 139 19.92 -1.15 -4.69
CA LEU A 139 20.91 -0.56 -5.62
C LEU A 139 20.76 -1.11 -7.05
N SER A 140 19.60 -1.69 -7.39
CA SER A 140 19.37 -2.25 -8.72
C SER A 140 19.30 -1.11 -9.74
N ILE A 141 20.44 -0.78 -10.33
CA ILE A 141 20.50 -0.20 -11.67
C ILE A 141 19.91 -1.29 -12.56
N ARG A 142 18.61 -1.19 -12.87
CA ARG A 142 18.04 -1.97 -13.97
C ARG A 142 18.93 -1.72 -15.17
N SER A 143 19.49 -2.78 -15.73
CA SER A 143 20.18 -2.75 -17.01
C SER A 143 19.30 -1.98 -18.00
N VAL A 144 19.83 -0.86 -18.48
CA VAL A 144 19.15 0.02 -19.42
C VAL A 144 19.11 -0.69 -20.76
N ASP A 145 18.03 -1.42 -21.02
CA ASP A 145 17.42 -1.26 -22.34
C ASP A 145 16.72 0.10 -22.32
N VAL A 146 16.85 0.84 -23.40
CA VAL A 146 16.39 2.22 -23.55
C VAL A 146 14.85 2.26 -23.49
N ILE A 147 14.29 2.27 -22.29
CA ILE A 147 12.85 2.42 -22.06
C ILE A 147 12.51 3.91 -22.17
N LYS A 148 11.62 4.23 -23.12
CA LYS A 148 10.95 5.53 -23.25
C LYS A 148 10.50 6.03 -21.88
N VAL A 149 10.97 7.21 -21.48
CA VAL A 149 10.55 7.87 -20.25
C VAL A 149 9.07 8.24 -20.39
N ASP A 150 8.20 7.49 -19.71
CA ASP A 150 6.83 7.93 -19.46
C ASP A 150 6.86 9.03 -18.40
N LYS A 151 6.34 10.21 -18.76
CA LYS A 151 6.52 11.49 -18.03
C LYS A 151 5.67 11.63 -16.77
N THR A 152 4.96 10.59 -16.34
CA THR A 152 3.81 10.69 -15.42
C THR A 152 4.01 10.08 -14.04
N LYS A 153 5.23 9.63 -13.67
CA LYS A 153 5.46 9.09 -12.31
C LYS A 153 6.42 9.97 -11.50
N CYS A 154 5.89 10.62 -10.47
CA CYS A 154 6.62 11.42 -9.48
C CYS A 154 7.37 10.58 -8.42
N ASP A 155 7.92 9.43 -8.81
CA ASP A 155 8.52 8.46 -7.87
C ASP A 155 10.04 8.30 -8.01
N ASN A 156 10.70 9.12 -8.82
CA ASN A 156 12.15 9.01 -8.99
C ASN A 156 12.89 9.83 -7.94
N SER A 157 13.50 9.15 -6.97
CA SER A 157 14.45 9.77 -6.04
C SER A 157 15.59 10.45 -6.81
N MET A 158 15.76 11.75 -6.57
CA MET A 158 16.87 12.55 -7.13
C MET A 158 18.23 11.93 -6.81
N MET A 159 18.39 11.33 -5.61
CA MET A 159 19.61 10.62 -5.22
C MET A 159 19.91 9.45 -6.16
N SER A 160 18.89 8.69 -6.56
CA SER A 160 19.07 7.60 -7.53
C SER A 160 19.52 8.15 -8.89
N MET A 161 18.98 9.31 -9.29
CA MET A 161 19.33 9.96 -10.56
C MET A 161 20.78 10.47 -10.54
N THR A 162 21.22 11.06 -9.43
CA THR A 162 22.60 11.52 -9.25
C THR A 162 23.59 10.35 -9.20
N LEU A 163 23.27 9.28 -8.46
CA LEU A 163 24.09 8.07 -8.43
C LEU A 163 24.19 7.39 -9.81
N ARG A 164 23.10 7.39 -10.60
CA ARG A 164 23.11 6.92 -12.00
C ARG A 164 24.03 7.76 -12.88
N LEU A 165 23.99 9.09 -12.75
CA LEU A 165 24.88 10.00 -13.48
C LEU A 165 26.37 9.79 -13.11
N ILE A 166 26.64 9.48 -11.85
CA ILE A 166 28.00 9.17 -11.38
C ILE A 166 28.43 7.79 -11.90
N ALA A 167 27.56 6.79 -11.86
CA ALA A 167 27.85 5.43 -12.32
C ALA A 167 28.01 5.33 -13.86
N SER A 168 27.32 6.19 -14.62
CA SER A 168 27.47 6.25 -16.08
C SER A 168 28.75 6.97 -16.53
N ARG A 169 29.38 7.75 -15.65
CA ARG A 169 30.67 8.42 -15.88
C ARG A 169 31.82 7.49 -15.52
N LYS A 170 32.21 6.62 -16.47
CA LYS A 170 33.34 5.67 -16.34
C LYS A 170 34.65 6.36 -15.90
N ASP A 171 34.85 7.60 -16.33
CA ASP A 171 35.98 8.48 -16.00
C ASP A 171 36.01 8.91 -14.52
N LEU A 172 34.86 8.98 -13.84
CA LEU A 172 34.77 9.23 -12.39
C LEU A 172 34.98 7.93 -11.60
N LEU A 173 34.44 6.80 -12.05
CA LEU A 173 34.69 5.49 -11.45
C LEU A 173 36.18 5.12 -11.49
N GLY A 174 36.87 5.41 -12.59
CA GLY A 174 38.32 5.22 -12.70
C GLY A 174 39.12 6.08 -11.73
N LYS A 175 38.67 7.31 -11.44
CA LYS A 175 39.31 8.20 -10.46
C LYS A 175 39.07 7.72 -9.02
N LEU A 176 37.85 7.29 -8.70
CA LEU A 176 37.49 6.77 -7.37
C LEU A 176 38.20 5.44 -7.06
N ALA A 177 38.29 4.52 -8.02
CA ALA A 177 39.04 3.27 -7.87
C ALA A 177 40.53 3.53 -7.63
N LYS A 178 41.10 4.53 -8.33
CA LYS A 178 42.51 4.94 -8.17
C LYS A 178 42.78 5.62 -6.83
N GLN A 179 41.76 6.23 -6.21
CA GLN A 179 41.85 6.88 -4.90
C GLN A 179 41.63 5.88 -3.75
N ALA A 180 40.76 4.87 -3.95
CA ALA A 180 40.53 3.80 -2.99
C ALA A 180 41.67 2.78 -2.90
N GLY A 181 42.47 2.61 -3.97
CA GLY A 181 43.68 1.78 -3.97
C GLY A 181 44.96 2.49 -3.49
N ARG A 182 44.85 3.63 -2.82
CA ARG A 182 45.99 4.44 -2.34
C ARG A 182 46.00 4.63 -0.82
N ILE A 183 45.47 3.65 -0.08
CA ILE A 183 45.68 3.45 1.35
C ILE A 183 46.39 2.12 1.52
#